data_AF-A0AAW5FUB2-F1
#
_entry.id   AF-A0AAW5FUB2-F1
#
_cell.length_a   1.000
_cell.length_b   1.000
_cell.length_c   1.000
_cell.angle_alpha   90.00
_cell.angle_beta   90.00
_cell.angle_gamma   90.00
#
_symmetry.space_group_name_H-M   'P 1'
#
loop_
_entity.id
_entity.type
_entity.pdbx_description
1 polymer ?
#
loop_
_entity_poly.entity_id
_entity_poly.type
_entity_poly.pdbx_seq_one_letter_code
_entity_poly.pdbx_strand_id
1 'polypeptide(L)'
;RLLLAVPIERKFAAGIASHLVRLFKAVPEALRRTVTFDNGTEFAAHLSLQRLLMKTFFCDPHAPWQKGGIENAIGRLRRFIPRKTDLEKLPTKRFRQSIAAYNNTPRKCLDFRTPAEAFSSQLLHFECESTSWLSPGRLAERLTVTPRPAAAVPRSPRARSARSRWRETLSRWHGRTATHRRRRRSHRPARR
;
A
#
# COMPACT_ATOMS: atom_id res chain seq x y z
N ARG A 1 -2.90 -3.50 12.53
CA ARG A 1 -2.38 -2.24 11.94
C ARG A 1 -1.13 -2.55 11.14
N LEU A 2 -1.16 -2.29 9.83
CA LEU A 2 -0.01 -2.44 8.93
C LEU A 2 0.72 -1.08 8.79
N LEU A 3 2.05 -1.09 8.67
CA LEU A 3 2.85 0.10 8.40
C LEU A 3 3.31 0.12 6.94
N LEU A 4 3.01 1.22 6.25
CA LEU A 4 3.53 1.54 4.92
C LEU A 4 4.26 2.87 5.00
N ALA A 5 5.50 2.91 4.51
CA ALA A 5 6.30 4.15 4.55
C ALA A 5 7.29 4.20 3.37
N VAL A 6 7.56 5.40 2.88
CA VAL A 6 8.44 5.67 1.74
C VAL A 6 9.37 6.82 2.12
N PRO A 7 10.68 6.73 1.84
CA PRO A 7 11.58 7.87 2.02
C PRO A 7 11.24 8.94 0.98
N ILE A 8 11.15 10.19 1.42
CA ILE A 8 10.84 11.34 0.57
C ILE A 8 12.00 12.32 0.72
N GLU A 9 12.57 12.77 -0.40
CA GLU A 9 13.71 13.69 -0.41
C GLU A 9 13.31 15.14 -0.08
N ARG A 10 12.10 15.56 -0.51
CA ARG A 10 11.60 16.93 -0.31
C ARG A 10 10.12 16.94 0.07
N LYS A 11 9.75 17.84 0.99
CA LYS A 11 8.39 17.96 1.53
C LYS A 11 7.44 18.79 0.66
N PHE A 12 7.48 18.62 -0.66
CA PHE A 12 6.56 19.33 -1.56
C PHE A 12 5.20 18.64 -1.62
N ALA A 13 4.12 19.42 -1.49
CA ALA A 13 2.76 18.89 -1.42
C ALA A 13 2.38 18.01 -2.63
N ALA A 14 2.70 18.45 -3.85
CA ALA A 14 2.44 17.68 -5.06
C ALA A 14 3.22 16.36 -5.09
N GLY A 15 4.48 16.37 -4.63
CA GLY A 15 5.31 15.17 -4.55
C GLY A 15 4.73 14.15 -3.56
N ILE A 16 4.36 14.61 -2.37
CA ILE A 16 3.77 13.78 -1.32
C ILE A 16 2.43 13.20 -1.79
N ALA A 17 1.56 14.00 -2.38
CA ALA A 17 0.29 13.52 -2.93
C ALA A 17 0.50 12.42 -3.98
N SER A 18 1.47 12.57 -4.88
CA SER A 18 1.82 11.54 -5.88
C SER A 18 2.32 10.25 -5.22
N HIS A 19 3.17 10.36 -4.19
CA HIS A 19 3.63 9.22 -3.41
C HIS A 19 2.49 8.51 -2.68
N LEU A 20 1.58 9.25 -2.04
CA LEU A 20 0.40 8.72 -1.36
C LEU A 20 -0.52 8.00 -2.34
N VAL A 21 -0.82 8.61 -3.49
CA VAL A 21 -1.62 7.96 -4.55
C VAL A 21 -0.97 6.65 -4.98
N ARG A 22 0.35 6.62 -5.19
CA ARG A 22 1.06 5.39 -5.55
C ARG A 22 1.00 4.33 -4.45
N LEU A 23 1.11 4.74 -3.19
CA LEU A 23 1.03 3.84 -2.03
C LEU A 23 -0.35 3.24 -1.86
N PHE A 24 -1.40 4.05 -1.94
CA PHE A 24 -2.77 3.58 -1.82
C PHE A 24 -3.19 2.78 -3.05
N LYS A 25 -2.73 3.12 -4.26
CA LYS A 25 -2.88 2.27 -5.47
C LYS A 25 -2.35 0.85 -5.29
N ALA A 26 -1.37 0.70 -4.39
CA ALA A 26 -1.07 -0.49 -3.62
C ALA A 26 -2.36 -1.21 -3.23
N VAL A 27 -2.87 -0.88 -2.04
CA VAL A 27 -4.00 -1.45 -1.27
C VAL A 27 -5.25 -1.72 -2.09
N PRO A 28 -6.04 -2.80 -1.91
CA PRO A 28 -7.22 -3.01 -2.75
C PRO A 28 -8.30 -1.98 -2.47
N GLU A 29 -9.09 -1.66 -3.48
CA GLU A 29 -10.11 -0.60 -3.42
C GLU A 29 -11.09 -0.78 -2.26
N ALA A 30 -11.55 -2.01 -2.00
CA ALA A 30 -12.45 -2.32 -0.88
C ALA A 30 -11.90 -1.93 0.50
N LEU A 31 -10.58 -1.86 0.66
CA LEU A 31 -9.93 -1.46 1.91
C LEU A 31 -9.61 0.04 1.99
N ARG A 32 -9.76 0.78 0.89
CA ARG A 32 -9.48 2.23 0.82
C ARG A 32 -10.76 3.00 1.13
N ARG A 33 -10.98 3.34 2.40
CA ARG A 33 -12.18 4.11 2.80
C ARG A 33 -11.87 5.58 3.06
N THR A 34 -10.98 5.81 4.02
CA THR A 34 -10.69 7.15 4.54
C THR A 34 -9.20 7.30 4.81
N VAL A 35 -8.72 8.54 4.83
CA VAL A 35 -7.37 8.90 5.25
C VAL A 35 -7.43 10.16 6.10
N THR A 36 -6.62 10.20 7.15
CA THR A 36 -6.52 11.34 8.07
C THR A 36 -5.12 11.95 8.01
N PHE A 37 -5.04 13.26 7.80
CA PHE A 37 -3.82 14.05 7.76
C PHE A 37 -3.68 14.93 9.01
N ASP A 38 -2.47 15.40 9.27
CA ASP A 38 -2.27 16.55 10.14
C ASP A 38 -2.38 17.85 9.32
N ASN A 39 -2.36 18.99 10.00
CA ASN A 39 -2.48 20.31 9.38
C ASN A 39 -1.16 20.80 8.74
N GLY A 40 -0.27 19.88 8.33
CA GLY A 40 0.94 20.20 7.60
C GLY A 40 0.66 20.74 6.20
N THR A 41 1.39 21.77 5.78
CA THR A 41 1.28 22.36 4.43
C THR A 41 1.67 21.36 3.35
N GLU A 42 2.44 20.34 3.71
CA GLU A 42 2.82 19.24 2.84
C GLU A 42 1.64 18.35 2.40
N PHE A 43 0.49 18.46 3.06
CA PHE A 43 -0.75 17.77 2.72
C PHE A 43 -1.77 18.67 2.00
N ALA A 44 -1.39 19.89 1.58
CA ALA A 44 -2.28 20.80 0.86
C ALA A 44 -2.87 20.16 -0.42
N ALA A 45 -2.12 19.29 -1.11
CA ALA A 45 -2.55 18.61 -2.33
C ALA A 45 -3.38 17.31 -2.09
N HIS A 46 -3.95 17.12 -0.89
CA HIS A 46 -4.71 15.93 -0.48
C HIS A 46 -5.89 15.60 -1.41
N LEU A 47 -6.50 16.59 -2.07
CA LEU A 47 -7.59 16.39 -3.05
C LEU A 47 -7.20 15.42 -4.17
N SER A 48 -5.90 15.27 -4.46
CA SER A 48 -5.40 14.28 -5.40
C SER A 48 -5.83 12.84 -5.05
N LEU A 49 -6.16 12.53 -3.79
CA LEU A 49 -6.60 11.22 -3.33
C LEU A 49 -8.07 10.93 -3.60
N GLN A 50 -8.89 11.94 -3.92
CA GLN A 50 -10.28 11.73 -4.32
C GLN A 50 -10.39 10.86 -5.58
N ARG A 51 -9.35 10.86 -6.44
CA ARG A 51 -9.26 9.94 -7.61
C ARG A 51 -9.21 8.45 -7.23
N LEU A 52 -8.96 8.14 -5.96
CA LEU A 52 -8.98 6.78 -5.41
C LEU A 52 -10.27 6.50 -4.62
N LEU A 53 -11.28 7.37 -4.73
CA LEU A 53 -12.55 7.31 -4.01
C LEU A 53 -12.39 7.31 -2.48
N MET A 54 -11.30 7.91 -1.99
CA MET A 54 -11.01 8.00 -0.56
C MET A 54 -11.44 9.35 0.00
N LYS A 55 -12.11 9.33 1.16
CA LYS A 55 -12.42 10.57 1.91
C LYS A 55 -11.21 11.02 2.74
N THR A 56 -10.93 12.31 2.72
CA THR A 56 -9.80 12.92 3.44
C THR A 56 -10.30 13.71 4.66
N PHE A 57 -9.67 13.52 5.81
CA PHE A 57 -9.96 14.23 7.06
C PHE A 57 -8.69 14.87 7.60
N PHE A 58 -8.83 15.93 8.40
CA PHE A 58 -7.73 16.62 9.06
C PHE A 58 -7.92 16.56 10.57
N CYS A 59 -6.81 16.45 11.30
CA CYS A 59 -6.82 16.57 12.76
C CYS A 59 -7.15 18.00 13.19
N ASP A 60 -7.79 18.13 14.35
CA ASP A 60 -8.04 19.43 14.96
C ASP A 60 -6.71 20.07 15.40
N PRO A 61 -6.60 21.41 15.32
CA PRO A 61 -5.47 22.12 15.90
C PRO A 61 -5.28 21.75 17.38
N HIS A 62 -4.02 21.60 17.81
CA HIS A 62 -3.67 21.26 19.19
C HIS A 62 -4.22 19.93 19.73
N ALA A 63 -4.60 18.99 18.84
CA ALA A 63 -5.11 17.67 19.22
C ALA A 63 -4.15 16.51 18.88
N PRO A 64 -2.92 16.45 19.45
CA PRO A 64 -1.94 15.40 19.12
C PRO A 64 -2.45 13.98 19.41
N TRP A 65 -3.35 13.81 20.38
CA TRP A 65 -3.93 12.52 20.76
C TRP A 65 -4.73 11.85 19.62
N GLN A 66 -5.27 12.62 18.66
CA GLN A 66 -5.98 12.08 17.49
C GLN A 66 -5.08 11.20 16.61
N LYS A 67 -3.76 11.30 16.77
CA LYS A 67 -2.74 10.50 16.06
C LYS A 67 -1.90 9.61 16.98
N GLY A 68 -2.31 9.34 18.22
CA GLY A 68 -1.52 8.50 19.14
C GLY A 68 -1.12 7.13 18.57
N GLY A 69 -1.91 6.58 17.64
CA GLY A 69 -1.55 5.35 16.92
C GLY A 69 -0.36 5.48 15.95
N ILE A 70 -0.18 6.64 15.32
CA ILE A 70 0.93 6.93 14.41
C ILE A 70 2.21 7.17 15.21
N GLU A 71 2.15 7.91 16.31
CA GLU A 71 3.29 8.13 17.20
C GLU A 71 3.85 6.80 17.73
N ASN A 72 2.96 5.91 18.19
CA ASN A 72 3.30 4.56 18.59
C ASN A 72 3.96 3.75 17.46
N ALA A 73 3.50 3.91 16.22
CA ALA A 73 4.09 3.23 15.08
C ALA A 73 5.49 3.77 14.75
N ILE A 74 5.68 5.09 14.77
CA ILE A 74 6.98 5.75 14.55
C ILE A 74 7.97 5.35 15.64
N GLY A 75 7.55 5.32 16.91
CA GLY A 75 8.38 4.89 18.04
C GLY A 75 8.89 3.45 17.87
N ARG A 76 8.01 2.52 17.46
CA ARG A 76 8.40 1.13 17.17
C ARG A 76 9.33 1.03 15.95
N LEU A 77 9.07 1.80 14.89
CA LEU A 77 9.92 1.82 13.69
C LEU A 77 11.34 2.30 14.03
N ARG A 78 11.45 3.30 14.91
CA ARG A 78 12.73 3.90 15.32
C ARG A 78 13.47 3.10 16.40
N ARG A 79 12.87 2.05 16.98
CA ARG A 79 13.46 1.30 18.10
C ARG A 79 14.84 0.72 17.80
N PHE A 80 15.08 0.33 16.55
CA PHE A 80 16.34 -0.26 16.08
C PHE A 80 17.29 0.76 15.42
N ILE A 81 16.96 2.05 15.50
CA ILE A 81 17.75 3.15 14.95
C ILE A 81 18.38 3.91 16.14
N PRO A 82 19.72 4.03 16.21
CA PRO A 82 20.39 4.82 17.24
C PRO A 82 19.86 6.26 17.25
N ARG A 83 19.68 6.85 18.44
CA ARG A 83 19.03 8.16 18.61
C ARG A 83 19.71 9.29 17.81
N LYS A 84 21.04 9.25 17.68
CA LYS A 84 21.84 10.25 16.95
C LYS A 84 22.05 9.94 15.46
N THR A 85 21.27 9.01 14.90
CA THR A 85 21.40 8.66 13.47
C THR A 85 20.73 9.72 12.62
N ASP A 86 21.48 10.26 11.66
CA ASP A 86 20.92 11.09 10.61
C ASP A 86 19.99 10.24 9.71
N LEU A 87 18.69 10.55 9.75
CA LEU A 87 17.68 9.81 9.01
C LEU A 87 17.75 10.06 7.50
N GLU A 88 18.29 11.19 7.07
CA GLU A 88 18.45 11.49 5.64
C GLU A 88 19.53 10.62 5.00
N LYS A 89 20.55 10.26 5.79
CA LYS A 89 21.63 9.36 5.36
C LYS A 89 21.31 7.89 5.57
N LEU A 90 20.15 7.54 6.13
CA LEU A 90 19.77 6.17 6.38
C LEU A 90 19.59 5.43 5.04
N PRO A 91 20.33 4.32 4.79
CA PRO A 91 20.19 3.58 3.55
C PRO A 91 18.76 3.06 3.38
N THR A 92 18.20 3.21 2.17
CA THR A 92 16.84 2.72 1.83
C THR A 92 16.65 1.24 2.18
N LYS A 93 17.72 0.43 2.07
CA LYS A 93 17.70 -0.99 2.48
C LYS A 93 17.41 -1.14 3.98
N ARG A 94 18.09 -0.38 4.84
CA ARG A 94 17.89 -0.41 6.30
C ARG A 94 16.51 0.11 6.68
N PHE A 95 16.06 1.18 6.03
CA PHE A 95 14.69 1.69 6.21
C PHE A 95 13.63 0.62 5.89
N ARG A 96 13.76 -0.08 4.76
CA ARG A 96 12.87 -1.18 4.39
C ARG A 96 12.93 -2.35 5.36
N GLN A 97 14.11 -2.69 5.86
CA GLN A 97 14.27 -3.71 6.89
C GLN A 97 13.51 -3.33 8.17
N SER A 98 13.55 -2.06 8.58
CA SER A 98 12.78 -1.59 9.75
C SER A 98 11.27 -1.71 9.54
N ILE A 99 10.77 -1.40 8.34
CA ILE A 99 9.34 -1.60 8.00
C ILE A 99 8.97 -3.07 8.00
N ALA A 100 9.80 -3.93 7.39
CA ALA A 100 9.58 -5.37 7.37
C ALA A 100 9.59 -5.95 8.79
N ALA A 101 10.55 -5.57 9.61
CA ALA A 101 10.59 -5.95 11.02
C ALA A 101 9.32 -5.51 11.75
N TYR A 102 8.85 -4.28 11.58
CA TYR A 102 7.60 -3.81 12.19
C TYR A 102 6.40 -4.69 11.79
N ASN A 103 6.26 -4.97 10.49
CA ASN A 103 5.12 -5.70 9.93
C ASN A 103 5.18 -7.21 10.20
N ASN A 104 6.37 -7.75 10.47
CA ASN A 104 6.61 -9.17 10.76
C ASN A 104 6.87 -9.45 12.26
N THR A 105 6.75 -8.46 13.14
CA THR A 105 6.83 -8.72 14.59
C THR A 105 5.45 -9.15 15.12
N PRO A 106 5.33 -10.34 15.73
CA PRO A 106 4.12 -10.79 16.43
C PRO A 106 3.57 -9.74 17.41
N ARG A 107 2.24 -9.65 17.51
CA ARG A 107 1.57 -8.73 18.44
C ARG A 107 0.59 -9.51 19.31
N LYS A 108 0.67 -9.34 20.63
CA LYS A 108 -0.27 -9.94 21.58
C LYS A 108 -1.73 -9.56 21.26
N CYS A 109 -1.98 -8.33 20.83
CA CYS A 109 -3.32 -7.86 20.43
C CYS A 109 -3.82 -8.42 19.09
N LEU A 110 -3.04 -9.24 18.40
CA LEU A 110 -3.42 -9.95 17.18
C LEU A 110 -3.30 -11.47 17.39
N ASP A 111 -3.47 -11.95 18.63
CA ASP A 111 -3.29 -13.36 19.02
C ASP A 111 -1.92 -13.91 18.59
N PHE A 112 -0.88 -13.10 18.80
CA PHE A 112 0.50 -13.37 18.40
C PHE A 112 0.73 -13.52 16.89
N ARG A 113 -0.23 -13.15 16.04
CA ARG A 113 -0.03 -13.02 14.59
C ARG A 113 0.75 -11.75 14.25
N THR A 114 1.38 -11.76 13.08
CA THR A 114 2.05 -10.57 12.55
C THR A 114 1.04 -9.61 11.91
N PRO A 115 1.30 -8.29 11.91
CA PRO A 115 0.50 -7.34 11.15
C PRO A 115 0.30 -7.71 9.67
N ALA A 116 1.32 -8.28 9.04
CA ALA A 116 1.25 -8.74 7.65
C ALA A 116 0.28 -9.93 7.47
N GLU A 117 0.29 -10.90 8.39
CA GLU A 117 -0.65 -12.03 8.40
C GLU A 117 -2.08 -11.59 8.65
N ALA A 118 -2.29 -10.74 9.65
CA ALA A 118 -3.62 -10.23 9.99
C ALA A 118 -4.23 -9.45 8.81
N PHE A 119 -3.44 -8.61 8.16
CA PHE A 119 -3.86 -7.87 6.97
C PHE A 119 -4.15 -8.80 5.79
N SER A 120 -3.29 -9.81 5.56
CA SER A 120 -3.51 -10.79 4.49
C SER A 120 -4.77 -11.60 4.74
N SER A 121 -5.07 -11.98 5.99
CA SER A 121 -6.29 -12.71 6.35
C SER A 121 -7.55 -11.91 6.04
N GLN A 122 -7.54 -10.61 6.37
CA GLN A 122 -8.63 -9.70 6.02
C GLN A 122 -8.81 -9.60 4.51
N LEU A 123 -7.71 -9.44 3.75
CA LEU A 123 -7.76 -9.43 2.28
C LEU A 123 -8.42 -10.68 1.71
N LEU A 124 -8.07 -11.87 2.23
CA LEU A 124 -8.65 -13.13 1.79
C LEU A 124 -10.13 -13.23 2.14
N HIS A 125 -10.54 -12.71 3.29
CA HIS A 125 -11.94 -12.67 3.69
C HIS A 125 -12.78 -11.77 2.76
N PHE A 126 -12.28 -10.57 2.44
CA PHE A 126 -12.94 -9.68 1.47
C PHE A 126 -13.01 -10.28 0.06
N GLU A 127 -11.96 -10.96 -0.40
CA GLU A 127 -12.03 -11.71 -1.67
C GLU A 127 -13.11 -12.80 -1.62
N CYS A 128 -13.28 -13.49 -0.49
CA CYS A 128 -14.29 -14.53 -0.32
C CYS A 128 -15.72 -13.97 -0.36
N GLU A 129 -15.97 -12.85 0.34
CA GLU A 129 -17.29 -12.19 0.36
C GLU A 129 -17.65 -11.57 -1.00
N SER A 130 -16.68 -10.97 -1.68
CA SER A 130 -16.86 -10.46 -3.06
C SER A 130 -16.96 -11.55 -4.11
N THR A 131 -16.49 -12.77 -3.80
CA THR A 131 -16.64 -13.98 -4.61
C THR A 131 -17.64 -14.93 -3.96
N SER A 132 -18.75 -14.40 -3.43
CA SER A 132 -19.86 -15.26 -3.06
C SER A 132 -20.25 -16.04 -4.31
N TRP A 133 -20.03 -17.36 -4.30
CA TRP A 133 -20.60 -18.24 -5.30
C TRP A 133 -22.10 -17.94 -5.31
N LEU A 134 -22.60 -17.43 -6.43
CA LEU A 134 -24.03 -17.41 -6.68
C LEU A 134 -24.54 -18.80 -6.31
N SER A 135 -25.38 -18.89 -5.29
CA SER A 135 -25.95 -20.17 -4.88
C SER A 135 -26.58 -20.81 -6.13
N PRO A 136 -26.27 -22.09 -6.44
CA PRO A 136 -26.80 -22.75 -7.65
C PRO A 136 -28.34 -22.75 -7.75
N GLY A 137 -29.05 -22.41 -6.67
CA GLY A 137 -30.51 -22.45 -6.57
C GLY A 137 -31.29 -21.22 -7.04
N ARG A 138 -30.68 -20.21 -7.70
CA ARG A 138 -31.44 -19.04 -8.21
C ARG A 138 -31.15 -18.70 -9.69
N LEU A 139 -31.11 -19.73 -10.53
CA LEU A 139 -31.07 -19.61 -12.00
C LEU A 139 -32.26 -20.31 -12.69
N ALA A 140 -33.36 -20.57 -11.97
CA ALA A 140 -34.54 -21.21 -12.55
C ALA A 140 -35.64 -20.25 -13.05
N GLU A 141 -35.54 -18.93 -12.82
CA GLU A 141 -36.60 -18.00 -13.20
C GLU A 141 -36.07 -16.80 -14.00
N ARG A 142 -35.46 -17.04 -15.17
CA ARG A 142 -35.39 -16.01 -16.22
C ARG A 142 -34.96 -16.53 -17.60
N LEU A 143 -35.55 -17.62 -18.10
CA LEU A 143 -35.38 -18.00 -19.51
C LEU A 143 -36.69 -18.53 -20.10
N THR A 144 -37.58 -17.62 -20.48
CA THR A 144 -38.51 -17.84 -21.60
C THR A 144 -38.27 -16.76 -22.63
N VAL A 145 -37.12 -16.83 -23.31
CA VAL A 145 -36.95 -16.25 -24.64
C VAL A 145 -36.29 -17.35 -25.48
N THR A 146 -37.00 -17.72 -26.54
CA THR A 146 -36.69 -18.75 -27.54
C THR A 146 -35.28 -18.64 -28.14
N PRO A 147 -34.66 -19.75 -28.59
CA PRO A 147 -33.27 -19.75 -29.04
C PRO A 147 -33.11 -19.22 -30.48
N ARG A 148 -32.10 -18.39 -30.71
CA ARG A 148 -31.50 -18.12 -32.04
C ARG A 148 -30.17 -18.89 -32.15
N PRO A 149 -29.78 -19.39 -33.34
CA PRO A 149 -28.69 -20.34 -33.47
C PRO A 149 -27.31 -19.71 -33.26
N ALA A 150 -26.39 -20.57 -32.85
CA ALA A 150 -25.08 -20.28 -32.27
C ALA A 150 -24.09 -19.57 -33.21
N ALA A 151 -23.44 -18.53 -32.67
CA ALA A 151 -22.15 -18.04 -33.16
C ALA A 151 -21.09 -18.31 -32.09
N ALA A 152 -20.03 -19.02 -32.47
CA ALA A 152 -18.94 -19.41 -31.60
C ALA A 152 -18.19 -18.18 -31.04
N VAL A 153 -18.14 -18.06 -29.71
CA VAL A 153 -17.32 -17.07 -29.00
C VAL A 153 -15.98 -17.72 -28.62
N PRO A 154 -14.83 -17.08 -28.92
CA PRO A 154 -13.52 -17.65 -28.60
C PRO A 154 -13.27 -17.64 -27.08
N ARG A 155 -12.66 -18.71 -26.58
CA ARG A 155 -12.26 -18.87 -25.18
C ARG A 155 -11.31 -17.75 -24.76
N SER A 156 -11.74 -16.92 -23.81
CA SER A 156 -10.91 -15.87 -23.21
C SER A 156 -9.74 -16.47 -22.38
N PRO A 157 -8.54 -15.89 -22.38
CA PRO A 157 -7.39 -16.43 -21.67
C PRO A 157 -7.59 -16.34 -20.15
N ARG A 158 -7.26 -17.43 -19.44
CA ARG A 158 -7.29 -17.57 -17.97
C ARG A 158 -6.89 -16.27 -17.26
N ALA A 159 -7.87 -15.65 -16.58
CA ALA A 159 -7.63 -14.52 -15.70
C ALA A 159 -6.72 -14.95 -14.54
N ARG A 160 -5.47 -14.46 -14.53
CA ARG A 160 -4.58 -14.57 -13.36
C ARG A 160 -5.22 -13.80 -12.21
N SER A 161 -5.53 -14.51 -11.12
CA SER A 161 -6.24 -13.96 -9.95
C SER A 161 -5.49 -12.78 -9.34
N ALA A 162 -6.22 -11.84 -8.76
CA ALA A 162 -5.66 -10.66 -8.08
C ALA A 162 -4.59 -11.03 -7.03
N ARG A 163 -4.70 -12.23 -6.41
CA ARG A 163 -3.72 -12.82 -5.48
C ARG A 163 -2.29 -12.88 -6.01
N SER A 164 -2.09 -13.32 -7.26
CA SER A 164 -0.73 -13.47 -7.80
C SER A 164 -0.12 -12.10 -8.07
N ARG A 165 -0.94 -11.17 -8.58
CA ARG A 165 -0.55 -9.78 -8.83
C ARG A 165 -0.12 -9.08 -7.55
N TRP A 166 -0.82 -9.33 -6.44
CA TRP A 166 -0.59 -8.70 -5.16
C TRP A 166 0.64 -9.18 -4.41
N ARG A 167 0.80 -10.51 -4.27
CA ARG A 167 2.02 -11.10 -3.69
C ARG A 167 3.24 -10.71 -4.53
N GLU A 168 3.09 -10.67 -5.85
CA GLU A 168 4.16 -10.23 -6.74
C GLU A 168 4.42 -8.72 -6.64
N THR A 169 3.42 -7.85 -6.43
CA THR A 169 3.65 -6.42 -6.16
C THR A 169 4.30 -6.17 -4.81
N LEU A 170 3.91 -6.88 -3.74
CA LEU A 170 4.57 -6.80 -2.43
C LEU A 170 6.03 -7.27 -2.55
N SER A 171 6.28 -8.42 -3.19
CA SER A 171 7.63 -8.92 -3.44
C SER A 171 8.44 -8.01 -4.38
N ARG A 172 7.83 -7.42 -5.43
CA ARG A 172 8.46 -6.42 -6.31
C ARG A 172 8.73 -5.11 -5.56
N TRP A 173 7.92 -4.74 -4.58
CA TRP A 173 8.15 -3.57 -3.72
C TRP A 173 9.32 -3.81 -2.76
N HIS A 174 9.48 -5.05 -2.27
CA HIS A 174 10.68 -5.48 -1.56
C HIS A 174 11.92 -5.58 -2.47
N GLY A 175 11.77 -5.95 -3.75
CA GLY A 175 12.87 -6.24 -4.69
C GLY A 175 13.32 -5.13 -5.67
N ARG A 176 12.50 -4.08 -5.94
CA ARG A 176 12.84 -3.02 -6.92
C ARG A 176 13.36 -1.75 -6.24
N THR A 177 14.65 -1.67 -5.99
CA THR A 177 15.44 -0.41 -6.04
C THR A 177 16.91 -0.67 -6.41
N ALA A 178 17.21 -1.75 -7.13
CA ALA A 178 18.59 -2.03 -7.57
C ALA A 178 18.96 -1.43 -8.95
N THR A 179 18.01 -0.82 -9.67
CA THR A 179 18.23 -0.38 -11.07
C THR A 179 17.87 1.08 -11.28
N HIS A 180 18.62 1.99 -10.62
CA HIS A 180 18.80 3.34 -11.15
C HIS A 180 20.07 4.02 -10.58
N ARG A 181 21.22 3.37 -10.71
CA ARG A 181 22.52 4.03 -10.46
C ARG A 181 23.65 3.43 -11.30
N ARG A 182 23.46 3.36 -12.63
CA ARG A 182 24.55 3.21 -13.60
C ARG A 182 24.23 4.03 -14.84
N ARG A 183 24.56 5.33 -14.81
CA ARG A 183 24.84 6.20 -15.97
C ARG A 183 25.02 7.66 -15.52
N ARG A 184 26.13 7.96 -14.85
CA ARG A 184 26.87 9.22 -14.93
C ARG A 184 28.34 8.85 -14.71
N ARG A 185 28.99 8.41 -15.78
CA ARG A 185 29.98 9.19 -16.55
C ARG A 185 31.19 9.56 -15.67
N SER A 186 32.15 8.64 -15.72
CA SER A 186 33.58 8.91 -15.88
C SER A 186 33.84 10.24 -16.59
N HIS A 187 34.51 11.17 -15.92
CA HIS A 187 35.44 12.17 -16.48
C HIS A 187 36.29 12.67 -15.31
N ARG A 188 37.49 12.10 -15.17
CA ARG A 188 38.61 12.64 -14.37
C ARG A 188 39.45 13.47 -15.34
N PRO A 189 39.77 14.75 -15.10
CA PRO A 189 40.86 15.39 -15.82
C PRO A 189 42.18 14.98 -15.16
N ALA A 190 43.12 14.55 -16.00
CA ALA A 190 44.51 14.35 -15.63
C ALA A 190 45.14 15.71 -15.31
N ARG A 191 45.85 15.80 -14.18
CA ARG A 191 46.76 16.91 -13.89
C ARG A 191 48.07 16.65 -14.64
N ARG A 192 48.52 17.64 -15.39
CA ARG A 192 49.94 17.88 -15.66
C ARG A 192 50.45 18.86 -14.60
#